data_AF-A0A3Q3NII6-F1
#
_entry.id   AF-A0A3Q3NII6-F1
#
_cell.length_a   1.000
_cell.length_b   1.000
_cell.length_c   1.000
_cell.angle_alpha   90.00
_cell.angle_beta   90.00
_cell.angle_gamma   90.00
#
_symmetry.space_group_name_H-M   'P 1'
#
loop_
_entity.id
_entity.type
_entity.pdbx_description
1 polymer ?
#
loop_
_entity_poly.entity_id
_entity_poly.type
_entity_poly.pdbx_seq_one_letter_code
_entity_poly.pdbx_strand_id
1 'polypeptide(L)'
;FAGCFVPDIPKFLTNHTIFYSWEGNPVNISCDVMSNPPATMLWRRERFTISAEGTANTRVHSAEGKSVLEVTPMSDRDFGRYNCTARNNIGVRYQEFILAQADVPSNPYSVRLSAVSQRLATVTFMKPDSHGGVPISYYLVQYKEVGSQDWRAVKSHSVQTTVVLTGLEPNTTYEVRVAAVNGKGQGEFSHTESFQTLPIRK
;
A
#
# COMPACT_ATOMS: atom_id res chain seq x y z
N PHE A 1 -31.24 -34.11 4.19
CA PHE A 1 -30.00 -34.62 3.59
C PHE A 1 -28.82 -34.08 4.39
N ALA A 2 -28.45 -34.74 5.49
CA ALA A 2 -27.22 -34.43 6.21
C ALA A 2 -26.07 -35.11 5.47
N GLY A 3 -25.38 -34.38 4.61
CA GLY A 3 -24.16 -34.89 3.97
C GLY A 3 -23.15 -35.20 5.07
N CYS A 4 -22.78 -36.48 5.21
CA CYS A 4 -21.63 -36.85 6.03
C CYS A 4 -20.43 -36.10 5.47
N PHE A 5 -19.91 -35.13 6.20
CA PHE A 5 -18.60 -34.58 5.90
C PHE A 5 -17.60 -35.73 6.05
N VAL A 6 -17.00 -36.14 4.94
CA VAL A 6 -15.95 -37.17 4.92
C VAL A 6 -14.75 -36.60 5.69
N PRO A 7 -14.18 -37.33 6.66
CA PRO A 7 -12.94 -36.93 7.30
C PRO A 7 -11.83 -36.75 6.26
N ASP A 8 -11.17 -35.60 6.26
CA ASP A 8 -10.15 -35.25 5.27
C ASP A 8 -9.08 -34.36 5.91
N ILE A 9 -7.93 -34.26 5.26
CA ILE A 9 -6.86 -33.34 5.68
C ILE A 9 -7.32 -31.88 5.56
N PRO A 10 -6.75 -30.95 6.37
CA PRO A 10 -7.15 -29.54 6.32
C PRO A 10 -6.91 -28.90 4.94
N LYS A 11 -7.85 -28.05 4.50
CA LYS A 11 -7.81 -27.31 3.23
C LYS A 11 -7.78 -25.82 3.49
N PHE A 12 -6.82 -25.12 2.91
CA PHE A 12 -6.72 -23.66 3.02
C PHE A 12 -7.67 -22.99 2.03
N LEU A 13 -8.39 -21.96 2.48
CA LEU A 13 -9.35 -21.18 1.69
C LEU A 13 -8.84 -19.77 1.36
N THR A 14 -7.64 -19.41 1.81
CA THR A 14 -7.14 -18.04 1.71
C THR A 14 -6.77 -17.66 0.27
N ASN A 15 -7.35 -16.57 -0.23
CA ASN A 15 -7.11 -16.07 -1.59
C ASN A 15 -5.83 -15.22 -1.72
N HIS A 16 -5.38 -14.59 -0.64
CA HIS A 16 -4.24 -13.68 -0.64
C HIS A 16 -3.11 -14.24 0.23
N THR A 17 -1.94 -14.45 -0.38
CA THR A 17 -0.76 -14.98 0.32
C THR A 17 0.37 -13.97 0.45
N ILE A 18 0.27 -12.81 -0.20
CA ILE A 18 1.28 -11.74 -0.13
C ILE A 18 0.67 -10.52 0.56
N PHE A 19 1.35 -10.04 1.58
CA PHE A 19 0.99 -8.89 2.40
C PHE A 19 2.13 -7.89 2.37
N TYR A 20 1.81 -6.59 2.45
CA TYR A 20 2.79 -5.52 2.44
C TYR A 20 2.66 -4.67 3.70
N SER A 21 3.79 -4.34 4.33
CA SER A 21 3.85 -3.41 5.47
C SER A 21 5.22 -2.73 5.54
N TRP A 22 5.42 -1.84 6.50
CA TRP A 22 6.71 -1.21 6.80
C TRP A 22 6.97 -1.24 8.32
N GLU A 23 8.17 -0.84 8.73
CA GLU A 23 8.55 -0.83 10.14
C GLU A 23 7.58 0.02 10.98
N GLY A 24 7.14 -0.53 12.10
CA GLY A 24 6.18 0.06 13.01
C GLY A 24 4.71 -0.01 12.58
N ASN A 25 4.40 -0.50 11.36
CA ASN A 25 3.03 -0.60 10.88
C ASN A 25 2.47 -2.03 11.04
N PRO A 26 1.48 -2.28 11.91
CA PRO A 26 0.89 -3.60 12.09
C PRO A 26 0.14 -4.07 10.83
N VAL A 27 0.23 -5.37 10.54
CA VAL A 27 -0.48 -6.02 9.44
C VAL A 27 -1.02 -7.38 9.87
N ASN A 28 -2.24 -7.71 9.40
CA ASN A 28 -2.92 -8.96 9.72
C ASN A 28 -2.80 -9.95 8.56
N ILE A 29 -2.14 -11.07 8.81
CA ILE A 29 -2.03 -12.21 7.89
C ILE A 29 -3.11 -13.23 8.29
N SER A 30 -4.17 -13.34 7.49
CA SER A 30 -5.27 -14.28 7.74
C SER A 30 -5.02 -15.63 7.10
N CYS A 31 -5.20 -16.70 7.87
CA CYS A 31 -5.18 -18.08 7.43
C CYS A 31 -6.56 -18.71 7.71
N ASP A 32 -7.27 -19.06 6.64
CA ASP A 32 -8.62 -19.62 6.71
C ASP A 32 -8.55 -21.10 6.28
N VAL A 33 -9.12 -21.98 7.10
CA VAL A 33 -8.98 -23.43 6.97
C VAL A 33 -10.34 -24.10 7.11
N MET A 34 -10.69 -24.92 6.11
CA MET A 34 -11.78 -25.88 6.20
C MET A 34 -11.20 -27.25 6.58
N SER A 35 -11.69 -27.83 7.67
CA SER A 35 -11.19 -29.12 8.15
C SER A 35 -12.28 -29.92 8.84
N ASN A 36 -12.34 -31.21 8.56
CA ASN A 36 -13.15 -32.17 9.28
C ASN A 36 -12.32 -33.43 9.55
N PRO A 37 -12.03 -33.81 10.81
CA PRO A 37 -12.36 -33.10 12.06
C PRO A 37 -11.68 -31.73 12.17
N PRO A 38 -12.14 -30.84 13.10
CA PRO A 38 -11.57 -29.52 13.31
C PRO A 38 -10.04 -29.56 13.50
N ALA A 39 -9.34 -28.70 12.78
CA ALA A 39 -7.90 -28.62 12.81
C ALA A 39 -7.39 -27.58 13.82
N THR A 40 -6.27 -27.88 14.46
CA THR A 40 -5.47 -26.90 15.18
C THR A 40 -4.56 -26.19 14.19
N MET A 41 -4.51 -24.86 14.25
CA MET A 41 -3.64 -24.02 13.41
C MET A 41 -2.49 -23.46 14.25
N LEU A 42 -1.29 -23.45 13.67
CA LEU A 42 -0.09 -22.89 14.28
C LEU A 42 0.68 -22.07 13.26
N TRP A 43 1.15 -20.90 13.68
CA TRP A 43 2.01 -20.05 12.87
C TRP A 43 3.47 -20.41 13.08
N ARG A 44 4.23 -20.41 12.00
CA ARG A 44 5.67 -20.67 11.99
C ARG A 44 6.38 -19.64 11.16
N ARG A 45 7.60 -19.35 11.58
CA ARG A 45 8.54 -18.51 10.86
C ARG A 45 9.86 -19.24 10.76
N GLU A 46 10.29 -19.49 9.53
CA GLU A 46 11.39 -20.41 9.25
C GLU A 46 11.15 -21.77 9.96
N ARG A 47 11.99 -22.10 10.95
CA ARG A 47 11.88 -23.32 11.78
C ARG A 47 11.21 -23.09 13.14
N PHE A 48 10.94 -21.85 13.51
CA PHE A 48 10.42 -21.49 14.83
C PHE A 48 8.89 -21.38 14.82
N THR A 49 8.25 -21.96 15.83
CA THR A 49 6.80 -21.78 16.05
C THR A 49 6.57 -20.48 16.79
N ILE A 50 5.65 -19.66 16.29
CA ILE A 50 5.17 -18.45 16.98
C ILE A 50 4.18 -18.92 18.05
N SER A 51 4.43 -18.54 19.30
CA SER A 51 3.58 -18.90 20.44
C SER A 51 2.16 -18.35 20.25
N ALA A 52 1.16 -19.04 20.82
CA ALA A 52 -0.22 -18.54 20.83
C ALA A 52 -0.36 -17.21 21.60
N GLU A 53 0.49 -16.99 22.60
CA GLU A 53 0.59 -15.72 23.35
C GLU A 53 1.28 -14.61 22.54
N GLY A 54 1.91 -14.96 21.42
CA GLY A 54 2.67 -14.03 20.59
C GLY A 54 4.06 -13.69 21.15
N THR A 55 4.69 -12.72 20.51
CA THR A 55 5.99 -12.13 20.90
C THR A 55 5.81 -10.63 21.12
N ALA A 56 6.89 -9.89 21.38
CA ALA A 56 6.83 -8.43 21.44
C ALA A 56 6.29 -7.78 20.14
N ASN A 57 6.46 -8.45 19.00
CA ASN A 57 6.11 -7.95 17.67
C ASN A 57 5.07 -8.80 16.91
N THR A 58 4.50 -9.83 17.53
CA THR A 58 3.47 -10.67 16.92
C THR A 58 2.35 -11.00 17.90
N ARG A 59 1.12 -11.10 17.40
CA ARG A 59 -0.05 -11.56 18.17
C ARG A 59 -0.85 -12.56 17.34
N VAL A 60 -1.35 -13.61 17.97
CA VAL A 60 -2.15 -14.63 17.29
C VAL A 60 -3.59 -14.57 17.77
N HIS A 61 -4.52 -14.34 16.84
CA HIS A 61 -5.96 -14.37 17.10
C HIS A 61 -6.55 -15.60 16.43
N SER A 62 -7.06 -16.55 17.22
CA SER A 62 -7.62 -17.80 16.69
C SER A 62 -9.12 -17.89 16.95
N ALA A 63 -9.84 -18.32 15.92
CA ALA A 63 -11.26 -18.65 15.94
C ALA A 63 -11.47 -19.99 15.21
N GLU A 64 -12.68 -20.53 15.24
CA GLU A 64 -12.99 -21.77 14.53
C GLU A 64 -12.78 -21.60 13.02
N GLY A 65 -11.93 -22.45 12.43
CA GLY A 65 -11.61 -22.41 10.99
C GLY A 65 -10.83 -21.18 10.52
N LYS A 66 -10.39 -20.28 11.43
CA LYS A 66 -9.64 -19.07 11.09
C LYS A 66 -8.57 -18.74 12.12
N SER A 67 -7.36 -18.43 11.66
CA SER A 67 -6.29 -17.90 12.49
C SER A 67 -5.68 -16.65 11.84
N VAL A 68 -5.50 -15.59 12.61
CA VAL A 68 -4.92 -14.34 12.16
C VAL A 68 -3.63 -14.08 12.93
N LEU A 69 -2.54 -13.91 12.20
CA LEU A 69 -1.27 -13.45 12.75
C LEU A 69 -1.15 -11.94 12.51
N GLU A 70 -1.22 -11.15 13.57
CA GLU A 70 -0.86 -9.75 13.55
C GLU A 70 0.66 -9.64 13.70
N VAL A 71 1.33 -8.98 12.76
CA VAL A 71 2.76 -8.71 12.79
C VAL A 71 2.97 -7.21 12.78
N THR A 72 3.77 -6.70 13.72
CA THR A 72 4.26 -5.32 13.73
C THR A 72 5.76 -5.36 13.44
N PRO A 73 6.19 -5.21 12.17
CA PRO A 73 7.60 -5.30 11.83
C PRO A 73 8.42 -4.27 12.61
N MET A 74 9.49 -4.70 13.27
CA MET A 74 10.41 -3.83 14.03
C MET A 74 11.80 -3.76 13.40
N SER A 75 12.08 -4.63 12.42
CA SER A 75 13.32 -4.62 11.64
C SER A 75 13.11 -5.31 10.30
N ASP A 76 14.05 -5.18 9.37
CA ASP A 76 14.08 -5.94 8.11
C ASP A 76 13.97 -7.46 8.29
N ARG A 77 14.41 -7.96 9.46
CA ARG A 77 14.29 -9.37 9.83
C ARG A 77 12.87 -9.78 10.14
N ASP A 78 11.87 -8.90 10.09
CA ASP A 78 10.44 -9.20 10.25
C ASP A 78 9.68 -9.42 8.94
N PHE A 79 10.34 -9.16 7.81
CA PHE A 79 9.80 -9.48 6.50
C PHE A 79 10.18 -10.90 6.06
N GLY A 80 9.51 -11.40 5.03
CA GLY A 80 9.76 -12.72 4.44
C GLY A 80 8.63 -13.72 4.69
N ARG A 81 8.99 -15.00 4.78
CA ARG A 81 8.04 -16.11 4.75
C ARG A 81 7.47 -16.44 6.13
N TYR A 82 6.16 -16.62 6.17
CA TYR A 82 5.39 -17.11 7.29
C TYR A 82 4.61 -18.36 6.84
N ASN A 83 4.48 -19.35 7.72
CA ASN A 83 3.78 -20.60 7.43
C ASN A 83 2.63 -20.80 8.42
N CYS A 84 1.42 -20.96 7.90
CA CYS A 84 0.30 -21.45 8.68
C CYS A 84 0.24 -22.97 8.53
N THR A 85 0.41 -23.70 9.62
CA THR A 85 0.31 -25.17 9.66
C THR A 85 -1.02 -25.56 10.27
N ALA A 86 -1.82 -26.35 9.56
CA ALA A 86 -3.09 -26.88 10.03
C ALA A 86 -2.98 -28.40 10.22
N ARG A 87 -3.42 -28.91 11.37
CA ARG A 87 -3.35 -30.33 11.73
C ARG A 87 -4.68 -30.80 12.31
N ASN A 88 -5.17 -31.93 11.80
CA ASN A 88 -6.20 -32.74 12.46
C ASN A 88 -5.70 -34.18 12.64
N ASN A 89 -6.58 -35.10 13.03
CA ASN A 89 -6.24 -36.51 13.20
C ASN A 89 -6.03 -37.27 11.88
N ILE A 90 -6.42 -36.70 10.74
CA ILE A 90 -6.22 -37.29 9.40
C ILE A 90 -4.84 -36.91 8.84
N GLY A 91 -4.41 -35.67 9.06
CA GLY A 91 -3.09 -35.25 8.60
C GLY A 91 -2.74 -33.80 8.88
N VAL A 92 -1.65 -33.37 8.23
CA VAL A 92 -1.05 -32.04 8.38
C VAL A 92 -0.88 -31.41 7.01
N ARG A 93 -1.24 -30.15 6.88
CA ARG A 93 -0.95 -29.31 5.70
C ARG A 93 -0.42 -27.96 6.15
N TYR A 94 0.30 -27.28 5.26
CA TYR A 94 0.79 -25.93 5.50
C TYR A 94 0.51 -25.04 4.28
N GLN A 95 0.40 -23.73 4.55
CA GLN A 95 0.29 -22.68 3.55
C GLN A 95 1.35 -21.62 3.84
N GLU A 96 2.12 -21.27 2.82
CA GLU A 96 3.11 -20.19 2.89
C GLU A 96 2.45 -18.84 2.58
N PHE A 97 2.89 -17.84 3.33
CA PHE A 97 2.55 -16.43 3.24
C PHE A 97 3.83 -15.61 3.15
N ILE A 98 3.79 -14.50 2.43
CA ILE A 98 4.92 -13.58 2.27
C ILE A 98 4.51 -12.22 2.85
N LEU A 99 5.26 -11.75 3.84
CA LEU A 99 5.22 -10.37 4.29
C LEU A 99 6.36 -9.60 3.58
N ALA A 100 6.03 -8.83 2.58
CA ALA A 100 6.96 -8.00 1.83
C ALA A 100 7.06 -6.60 2.43
N GLN A 101 8.25 -6.00 2.35
CA GLN A 101 8.45 -4.62 2.73
C GLN A 101 7.82 -3.71 1.67
N ALA A 102 6.85 -2.90 2.10
CA ALA A 102 6.23 -1.90 1.27
C ALA A 102 7.25 -0.78 0.98
N ASP A 103 7.06 -0.12 -0.15
CA ASP A 103 7.80 1.07 -0.50
C ASP A 103 6.89 2.27 -0.78
N VAL A 104 7.49 3.47 -0.88
CA VAL A 104 6.78 4.63 -1.40
C VAL A 104 6.51 4.44 -2.89
N PRO A 105 5.52 5.14 -3.49
CA PRO A 105 5.27 5.01 -4.91
C PRO A 105 6.46 5.52 -5.72
N SER A 106 6.64 4.98 -6.93
CA SER A 106 7.53 5.60 -7.92
C SER A 106 6.99 6.96 -8.39
N ASN A 107 7.77 7.71 -9.17
CA ASN A 107 7.37 9.03 -9.63
C ASN A 107 6.20 8.94 -10.64
N PRO A 108 5.20 9.83 -10.54
CA PRO A 108 4.28 10.09 -11.65
C PRO A 108 5.04 10.52 -12.91
N TYR A 109 4.43 10.32 -14.08
CA TYR A 109 5.04 10.66 -15.37
C TYR A 109 4.06 11.35 -16.31
N SER A 110 4.56 11.85 -17.44
CA SER A 110 3.77 12.59 -18.44
C SER A 110 2.95 13.74 -17.82
N VAL A 111 3.58 14.54 -16.95
CA VAL A 111 2.96 15.75 -16.38
C VAL A 111 2.76 16.76 -17.51
N ARG A 112 1.55 17.34 -17.60
CA ARG A 112 1.17 18.29 -18.63
C ARG A 112 0.23 19.35 -18.09
N LEU A 113 0.21 20.51 -18.73
CA LEU A 113 -0.76 21.57 -18.49
C LEU A 113 -1.86 21.47 -19.55
N SER A 114 -3.04 21.03 -19.13
CA SER A 114 -4.21 20.85 -20.02
C SER A 114 -4.99 22.14 -20.27
N ALA A 115 -4.92 23.09 -19.32
CA ALA A 115 -5.50 24.42 -19.43
C ALA A 115 -4.69 25.41 -18.59
N VAL A 116 -4.52 26.64 -19.11
CA VAL A 116 -3.84 27.72 -18.39
C VAL A 116 -4.62 29.02 -18.60
N SER A 117 -4.89 29.74 -17.51
CA SER A 117 -5.52 31.08 -17.52
C SER A 117 -4.58 32.11 -16.88
N GLN A 118 -5.09 33.32 -16.60
CA GLN A 118 -4.30 34.35 -15.90
C GLN A 118 -3.97 33.96 -14.46
N ARG A 119 -4.83 33.18 -13.79
CA ARG A 119 -4.70 32.86 -12.35
C ARG A 119 -4.89 31.39 -11.99
N LEU A 120 -5.19 30.55 -12.98
CA LEU A 120 -5.44 29.13 -12.82
C LEU A 120 -4.61 28.32 -13.80
N ALA A 121 -4.27 27.08 -13.43
CA ALA A 121 -3.71 26.09 -14.35
C ALA A 121 -4.22 24.69 -13.98
N THR A 122 -4.53 23.87 -14.99
CA THR A 122 -4.96 22.48 -14.79
C THR A 122 -3.84 21.53 -15.18
N VAL A 123 -3.26 20.89 -14.16
CA VAL A 123 -2.20 19.91 -14.28
C VAL A 123 -2.82 18.52 -14.45
N THR A 124 -2.41 17.79 -15.48
CA THR A 124 -2.76 16.39 -15.70
C THR A 124 -1.50 15.55 -15.72
N PHE A 125 -1.59 14.30 -15.26
CA PHE A 125 -0.44 13.39 -15.20
C PHE A 125 -0.88 11.92 -15.27
N MET A 126 0.08 11.03 -15.43
CA MET A 126 -0.12 9.59 -15.35
C MET A 126 0.30 9.07 -13.97
N LYS A 127 -0.43 8.07 -13.47
CA LYS A 127 -0.08 7.36 -12.25
C LYS A 127 1.30 6.69 -12.38
N PRO A 128 2.04 6.49 -11.28
CA PRO A 128 3.32 5.80 -11.32
C PRO A 128 3.18 4.33 -11.69
N ASP A 129 4.27 3.74 -12.20
CA ASP A 129 4.31 2.32 -12.60
C ASP A 129 4.28 1.39 -11.39
N SER A 130 4.94 1.78 -10.30
CA SER A 130 4.90 1.11 -9.00
C SER A 130 4.21 1.96 -7.95
N HIS A 131 3.31 1.34 -7.20
CA HIS A 131 2.66 1.90 -6.00
C HIS A 131 3.37 1.48 -4.70
N GLY A 132 4.45 0.69 -4.78
CA GLY A 132 5.21 0.25 -3.60
C GLY A 132 4.51 -0.81 -2.75
N GLY A 133 3.58 -1.58 -3.33
CA GLY A 133 2.90 -2.69 -2.63
C GLY A 133 1.72 -2.27 -1.74
N VAL A 134 1.54 -0.98 -1.48
CA VAL A 134 0.35 -0.44 -0.79
C VAL A 134 -0.34 0.63 -1.64
N PRO A 135 -1.68 0.77 -1.58
CA PRO A 135 -2.42 1.65 -2.48
C PRO A 135 -2.02 3.13 -2.35
N ILE A 136 -2.03 3.85 -3.47
CA ILE A 136 -1.87 5.31 -3.49
C ILE A 136 -3.10 5.96 -2.87
N SER A 137 -2.88 6.89 -1.94
CA SER A 137 -3.92 7.65 -1.24
C SER A 137 -4.28 8.94 -2.00
N TYR A 138 -3.26 9.70 -2.42
CA TYR A 138 -3.40 10.94 -3.16
C TYR A 138 -2.09 11.33 -3.88
N TYR A 139 -2.12 12.43 -4.63
CA TYR A 139 -0.97 13.05 -5.27
C TYR A 139 -0.70 14.43 -4.68
N LEU A 140 0.57 14.75 -4.46
CA LEU A 140 1.03 16.07 -4.06
C LEU A 140 1.56 16.81 -5.29
N VAL A 141 0.86 17.87 -5.70
CA VAL A 141 1.31 18.76 -6.78
C VAL A 141 2.00 19.95 -6.13
N GLN A 142 3.30 20.08 -6.38
CA GLN A 142 4.07 21.23 -5.96
C GLN A 142 4.29 22.18 -7.12
N TYR A 143 4.20 23.47 -6.86
CA TYR A 143 4.47 24.52 -7.84
C TYR A 143 5.15 25.72 -7.21
N LYS A 144 5.99 26.42 -7.97
CA LYS A 144 6.65 27.66 -7.54
C LYS A 144 6.92 28.58 -8.71
N GLU A 145 7.08 29.86 -8.45
CA GLU A 145 7.54 30.82 -9.46
C GLU A 145 9.00 30.49 -9.83
N VAL A 146 9.35 30.64 -11.10
CA VAL A 146 10.74 30.50 -11.54
C VAL A 146 11.60 31.53 -10.82
N GLY A 147 12.69 31.08 -10.21
CA GLY A 147 13.56 31.90 -9.36
C GLY A 147 13.19 31.88 -7.86
N SER A 148 11.97 31.49 -7.49
CA SER A 148 11.62 31.23 -6.09
C SER A 148 12.22 29.90 -5.61
N GLN A 149 12.49 29.83 -4.30
CA GLN A 149 12.87 28.59 -3.60
C GLN A 149 11.68 27.95 -2.89
N ASP A 150 10.56 28.68 -2.75
CA ASP A 150 9.42 28.26 -1.95
C ASP A 150 8.39 27.53 -2.80
N TRP A 151 8.30 26.21 -2.60
CA TRP A 151 7.27 25.37 -3.21
C TRP A 151 5.93 25.52 -2.48
N ARG A 152 4.89 25.93 -3.21
CA ARG A 152 3.49 25.79 -2.80
C ARG A 152 3.02 24.38 -3.13
N ALA A 153 1.99 23.89 -2.43
CA ALA A 153 1.52 22.52 -2.59
C ALA A 153 -0.01 22.42 -2.60
N VAL A 154 -0.54 21.55 -3.46
CA VAL A 154 -1.96 21.18 -3.52
C VAL A 154 -2.05 19.65 -3.51
N LYS A 155 -2.97 19.09 -2.72
CA LYS A 155 -3.29 17.66 -2.75
C LYS A 155 -4.39 17.39 -3.77
N SER A 156 -4.25 16.33 -4.56
CA SER A 156 -5.36 15.84 -5.39
C SER A 156 -6.52 15.35 -4.53
N HIS A 157 -7.72 15.34 -5.11
CA HIS A 157 -8.86 14.67 -4.50
C HIS A 157 -8.74 13.15 -4.71
N SER A 158 -8.33 12.43 -3.65
CA SER A 158 -8.04 10.99 -3.72
C SER A 158 -7.05 10.69 -4.87
N VAL A 159 -7.29 9.63 -5.63
CA VAL A 159 -6.43 9.15 -6.72
C VAL A 159 -6.65 9.84 -8.06
N GLN A 160 -7.32 11.00 -8.09
CA GLN A 160 -7.49 11.77 -9.33
C GLN A 160 -6.14 12.27 -9.87
N THR A 161 -5.94 12.11 -11.18
CA THR A 161 -4.72 12.51 -11.88
C THR A 161 -4.83 13.85 -12.61
N THR A 162 -5.78 14.67 -12.17
CA THR A 162 -6.03 16.03 -12.65
C THR A 162 -6.19 16.94 -11.45
N VAL A 163 -5.41 18.02 -11.39
CA VAL A 163 -5.41 18.98 -10.28
C VAL A 163 -5.42 20.40 -10.81
N VAL A 164 -6.27 21.25 -10.22
CA VAL A 164 -6.34 22.67 -10.55
C VAL A 164 -5.50 23.47 -9.56
N LEU A 165 -4.50 24.18 -10.07
CA LEU A 165 -3.76 25.20 -9.36
C LEU A 165 -4.53 26.51 -9.41
N THR A 166 -4.59 27.22 -8.28
CA THR A 166 -5.30 28.49 -8.14
C THR A 166 -4.40 29.56 -7.52
N GLY A 167 -4.82 30.82 -7.63
CA GLY A 167 -4.08 31.94 -7.03
C GLY A 167 -2.70 32.18 -7.66
N LEU A 168 -2.56 31.90 -8.95
CA LEU A 168 -1.36 32.20 -9.71
C LEU A 168 -1.33 33.69 -10.10
N GLU A 169 -0.14 34.26 -10.24
CA GLU A 169 0.03 35.62 -10.75
C GLU A 169 -0.01 35.64 -12.29
N PRO A 170 -0.66 36.63 -12.92
CA PRO A 170 -0.71 36.76 -14.37
C PRO A 170 0.67 37.05 -14.99
N ASN A 171 0.91 36.52 -16.19
CA ASN A 171 2.16 36.67 -16.94
C ASN A 171 3.42 36.16 -16.20
N THR A 172 3.27 35.18 -15.31
CA THR A 172 4.33 34.66 -14.44
C THR A 172 4.66 33.22 -14.83
N THR A 173 5.95 32.91 -14.89
CA THR A 173 6.45 31.55 -15.16
C THR A 173 6.52 30.76 -13.87
N TYR A 174 5.94 29.56 -13.90
CA TYR A 174 5.93 28.60 -12.80
C TYR A 174 6.63 27.30 -13.21
N GLU A 175 7.25 26.66 -12.24
CA GLU A 175 7.67 25.26 -12.27
C GLU A 175 6.65 24.42 -11.50
N VAL A 176 6.34 23.22 -11.99
CA VAL A 176 5.42 22.26 -11.36
C VAL A 176 5.99 20.86 -11.37
N ARG A 177 5.80 20.12 -10.28
CA ARG A 177 6.18 18.71 -10.14
C ARG A 177 5.15 17.95 -9.30
N VAL A 178 5.00 16.66 -9.55
CA VAL A 178 3.97 15.82 -8.92
C VAL A 178 4.60 14.62 -8.25
N ALA A 179 4.21 14.30 -7.01
CA ALA A 179 4.57 13.06 -6.33
C ALA A 179 3.31 12.27 -5.94
N ALA A 180 3.38 10.95 -5.98
CA ALA A 180 2.33 10.08 -5.44
C ALA A 180 2.58 9.81 -3.95
N VAL A 181 1.53 9.67 -3.16
CA VAL A 181 1.60 9.41 -1.71
C VAL A 181 0.78 8.18 -1.37
N ASN A 182 1.39 7.20 -0.69
CA ASN A 182 0.72 6.02 -0.15
C ASN A 182 0.80 5.99 1.39
N GLY A 183 0.39 4.88 2.00
CA GLY A 183 0.43 4.71 3.46
C GLY A 183 1.83 4.79 4.08
N LYS A 184 2.89 4.40 3.35
CA LYS A 184 4.28 4.50 3.81
C LYS A 184 4.79 5.94 3.75
N GLY A 185 4.42 6.67 2.70
CA GLY A 185 4.82 8.07 2.55
C GLY A 185 4.75 8.60 1.13
N GLN A 186 5.44 9.71 0.92
CA GLN A 186 5.56 10.38 -0.38
C GLN A 186 6.67 9.73 -1.21
N GLY A 187 6.35 9.43 -2.46
CA GLY A 187 7.30 8.98 -3.47
C GLY A 187 8.16 10.11 -4.06
N GLU A 188 8.96 9.73 -5.04
CA GLU A 188 9.76 10.70 -5.79
C GLU A 188 8.88 11.63 -6.63
N PHE A 189 9.36 12.86 -6.84
CA PHE A 189 8.71 13.79 -7.74
C PHE A 189 8.95 13.40 -9.21
N SER A 190 7.96 13.69 -10.05
CA SER A 190 8.09 13.70 -11.49
C SER A 190 9.21 14.64 -11.96
N HIS A 191 9.55 14.56 -13.25
CA HIS A 191 10.24 15.66 -13.91
C HIS A 191 9.47 16.98 -13.69
N THR A 192 10.23 18.06 -13.51
CA THR A 192 9.67 19.40 -13.33
C THR A 192 9.26 19.95 -14.70
N GLU A 193 8.00 20.36 -14.83
CA GLU A 193 7.48 21.03 -16.02
C GLU A 193 7.38 22.53 -15.77
N SER A 194 7.64 23.33 -16.80
CA SER A 194 7.52 24.79 -16.74
C SER A 194 6.33 25.27 -17.55
N PHE A 195 5.58 26.24 -17.04
CA PHE A 195 4.48 26.88 -17.76
C PHE A 195 4.39 28.36 -17.39
N GLN A 196 3.75 29.16 -18.25
CA GLN A 196 3.53 30.58 -17.99
C GLN A 196 2.04 30.90 -18.01
N THR A 197 1.56 31.64 -17.01
CA THR A 197 0.17 32.12 -16.96
C THR A 197 -0.09 33.18 -18.01
N LEU A 198 -1.35 33.32 -18.42
CA LEU A 198 -1.73 34.32 -19.42
C LEU A 198 -1.63 35.75 -18.84
N PRO A 199 -1.30 36.76 -19.66
CA PRO A 199 -1.37 38.15 -19.24
C PRO A 199 -2.81 38.63 -19.04
N ILE A 200 -2.98 39.71 -18.25
CA ILE A 200 -4.25 40.44 -18.17
C ILE A 200 -4.48 41.11 -19.52
N ARG A 201 -5.63 40.84 -20.16
CA ARG A 201 -6.01 41.53 -21.40
C ARG A 201 -6.27 43.00 -21.07
N LYS A 202 -5.65 43.89 -21.82
CA LYS A 202 -5.91 45.34 -21.77
C LYS A 202 -7.27 45.65 -22.38
#